data_AF-A0A7Y0EPL0-F1
#
_entry.id   AF-A0A7Y0EPL0-F1
#
_cell.length_a   1.000
_cell.length_b   1.000
_cell.length_c   1.000
_cell.angle_alpha   90.00
_cell.angle_beta   90.00
_cell.angle_gamma   90.00
#
_symmetry.space_group_name_H-M   'P 1'
#
loop_
_entity.id
_entity.type
_entity.pdbx_description
1 polymer ?
#
loop_
_entity_poly.entity_id
_entity_poly.type
_entity_poly.pdbx_seq_one_letter_code
_entity_poly.pdbx_strand_id
1 'polypeptide(L)'
;MVTPGVDYAEQAWREGRKVPLPAAGEPVPPYARRSDFTEPITQRRAVVVTDDYVLLVDYLHGDADHQYDCLFHADGLQSLTVVPVDGVADVAAADGAAVAHQPTYLCDDLADSDHFAVSPELTYLGHEPMLDPSPLSSGQFITDCHRFDAHNVGAVKASFAADMAALNDLGWFARQRTTGNTPGIMHMDIWSVAPDAREVVVGCDPEYYQTQQQLHYRVITDGTQQADGQFGAWIFGRDDIDVALNGANELMLETVSGPYVWQTGMIEPKPFNPVPALFWGDACVETASGERIALADLPCSFENVRPVREANRDYEGGPVKIEGKRMATSVPASPEDISSPAVVHVDLSGVDAVRFVASIGADTPIGSEHDRRRTLDFRTAGREARFVTVMEQHEGTPMVRAVSQEGNDTVVRLADGRTQRITISDPTLDKPVITLSEE
;
A
#
# COMPACT_ATOMS: atom_id res chain seq x y z
N MET A 1 -11.03 0.11 -19.64
CA MET A 1 -11.50 0.79 -20.88
C MET A 1 -12.90 1.33 -20.56
N VAL A 2 -13.19 2.59 -20.85
CA VAL A 2 -14.56 3.12 -20.63
C VAL A 2 -15.45 2.64 -21.78
N THR A 3 -16.60 2.07 -21.44
CA THR A 3 -17.58 1.67 -22.45
C THR A 3 -18.09 2.93 -23.18
N PRO A 4 -18.04 2.99 -24.52
CA PRO A 4 -18.49 4.18 -25.24
C PRO A 4 -19.90 4.60 -24.83
N GLY A 5 -20.06 5.88 -24.45
CA GLY A 5 -21.34 6.44 -24.02
C GLY A 5 -21.71 6.20 -22.55
N VAL A 6 -20.85 5.56 -21.76
CA VAL A 6 -21.01 5.38 -20.31
C VAL A 6 -20.12 6.39 -19.58
N ASP A 7 -20.69 7.10 -18.61
CA ASP A 7 -19.93 7.98 -17.71
C ASP A 7 -18.97 7.16 -16.84
N TYR A 8 -17.83 7.74 -16.46
CA TYR A 8 -16.83 7.02 -15.67
C TYR A 8 -17.37 6.58 -14.30
N ALA A 9 -18.18 7.41 -13.63
CA ALA A 9 -18.77 7.06 -12.33
C ALA A 9 -19.69 5.83 -12.46
N GLU A 10 -20.50 5.79 -13.51
CA GLU A 10 -21.35 4.64 -13.85
C GLU A 10 -20.51 3.40 -14.19
N GLN A 11 -19.41 3.55 -14.94
CA GLN A 11 -18.50 2.44 -15.22
C GLN A 11 -17.83 1.92 -13.95
N ALA A 12 -17.38 2.81 -13.05
CA ALA A 12 -16.80 2.44 -11.77
C ALA A 12 -17.82 1.66 -10.94
N TRP A 13 -19.05 2.17 -10.79
CA TRP A 13 -20.13 1.46 -10.10
C TRP A 13 -20.40 0.07 -10.68
N ARG A 14 -20.52 -0.07 -12.02
CA ARG A 14 -20.72 -1.38 -12.69
C ARG A 14 -19.60 -2.36 -12.40
N GLU A 15 -18.38 -1.87 -12.33
CA GLU A 15 -17.19 -2.67 -12.04
C GLU A 15 -16.96 -2.88 -10.54
N GLY A 16 -17.90 -2.47 -9.67
CA GLY A 16 -17.77 -2.60 -8.21
C GLY A 16 -16.66 -1.71 -7.64
N ARG A 17 -16.40 -0.56 -8.30
CA ARG A 17 -15.32 0.36 -7.98
C ARG A 17 -15.76 1.72 -7.43
N LYS A 18 -15.01 2.24 -6.46
CA LYS A 18 -15.00 3.65 -6.03
C LYS A 18 -13.60 4.22 -6.29
N VAL A 19 -13.57 5.24 -7.14
CA VAL A 19 -12.38 6.03 -7.43
C VAL A 19 -12.78 7.50 -7.27
N PRO A 20 -12.10 8.28 -6.41
CA PRO A 20 -12.33 9.70 -6.29
C PRO A 20 -12.28 10.39 -7.66
N LEU A 21 -13.29 11.22 -7.92
CA LEU A 21 -13.33 12.05 -9.11
C LEU A 21 -13.13 13.52 -8.71
N PRO A 22 -12.52 14.34 -9.57
CA PRO A 22 -12.45 15.78 -9.36
C PRO A 22 -13.85 16.37 -9.12
N ALA A 23 -13.94 17.40 -8.28
CA ALA A 23 -15.22 17.97 -7.92
C ALA A 23 -15.93 18.56 -9.15
N ALA A 24 -17.26 18.59 -9.13
CA ALA A 24 -18.04 19.13 -10.24
C ALA A 24 -17.65 20.59 -10.53
N GLY A 25 -17.22 20.85 -11.76
CA GLY A 25 -16.79 22.18 -12.21
C GLY A 25 -15.28 22.45 -12.09
N GLU A 26 -14.50 21.52 -11.52
CA GLU A 26 -13.05 21.61 -11.60
C GLU A 26 -12.55 21.38 -13.04
N PRO A 27 -11.54 22.13 -13.49
CA PRO A 27 -10.98 21.96 -14.82
C PRO A 27 -10.24 20.63 -14.92
N VAL A 28 -10.94 19.60 -15.43
CA VAL A 28 -10.35 18.30 -15.72
C VAL A 28 -9.81 18.25 -17.14
N PRO A 29 -8.62 17.68 -17.37
CA PRO A 29 -8.18 17.36 -18.72
C PRO A 29 -9.18 16.42 -19.40
N PRO A 30 -9.42 16.58 -20.71
CA PRO A 30 -10.13 15.56 -21.48
C PRO A 30 -9.52 14.16 -21.23
N TYR A 31 -10.37 13.14 -21.14
CA TYR A 31 -9.92 11.76 -20.92
C TYR A 31 -8.79 11.36 -21.89
N ALA A 32 -7.75 10.72 -21.35
CA ALA A 32 -6.52 10.33 -22.07
C ALA A 32 -5.70 11.50 -22.68
N ARG A 33 -6.00 12.75 -22.35
CA ARG A 33 -5.16 13.90 -22.70
C ARG A 33 -4.14 14.13 -21.60
N ARG A 34 -2.85 14.06 -21.97
CA ARG A 34 -1.77 14.61 -21.15
C ARG A 34 -1.88 16.14 -21.18
N SER A 35 -2.16 16.77 -20.05
CA SER A 35 -2.18 18.22 -19.88
C SER A 35 -0.89 18.71 -19.25
N ASP A 36 -0.66 20.03 -19.29
CA ASP A 36 0.41 20.72 -18.57
C ASP A 36 0.09 20.82 -17.06
N PHE A 37 -0.21 19.70 -16.41
CA PHE A 37 -0.40 19.67 -14.94
C PHE A 37 0.92 19.95 -14.22
N THR A 38 2.03 19.57 -14.86
CA THR A 38 3.39 20.02 -14.55
C THR A 38 3.99 20.65 -15.80
N GLU A 39 4.97 21.53 -15.61
CA GLU A 39 5.85 21.98 -16.69
C GLU A 39 6.72 20.82 -17.23
N PRO A 40 7.33 20.95 -18.41
CA PRO A 40 8.28 19.98 -18.92
C PRO A 40 9.46 19.78 -17.95
N ILE A 41 9.63 18.55 -17.48
CA ILE A 41 10.76 18.15 -16.63
C ILE A 41 11.85 17.52 -17.50
N THR A 42 13.09 17.99 -17.36
CA THR A 42 14.25 17.32 -17.94
C THR A 42 14.67 16.18 -17.01
N GLN A 43 14.68 14.95 -17.52
CA GLN A 43 15.25 13.80 -16.81
C GLN A 43 16.38 13.17 -17.64
N ARG A 44 17.50 12.88 -16.97
CA ARG A 44 18.59 12.08 -17.52
C ARG A 44 18.92 10.96 -16.54
N ARG A 45 19.19 9.76 -17.06
CA ARG A 45 19.55 8.58 -16.26
C ARG A 45 20.83 7.95 -16.80
N ALA A 46 21.74 7.65 -15.89
CA ALA A 46 22.85 6.73 -16.13
C ALA A 46 22.55 5.39 -15.44
N VAL A 47 22.80 4.29 -16.15
CA VAL A 47 22.70 2.93 -15.64
C VAL A 47 24.06 2.27 -15.82
N VAL A 48 24.74 1.97 -14.72
CA VAL A 48 26.02 1.27 -14.73
C VAL A 48 25.77 -0.15 -14.22
N VAL A 49 25.95 -1.12 -15.11
CA VAL A 49 25.79 -2.54 -14.80
C VAL A 49 27.17 -3.13 -14.53
N THR A 50 27.32 -3.76 -13.36
CA THR A 50 28.53 -4.52 -12.98
C THR A 50 28.17 -6.00 -12.89
N ASP A 51 29.15 -6.83 -12.53
CA ASP A 51 28.90 -8.25 -12.26
C ASP A 51 28.11 -8.47 -10.95
N ASP A 52 28.18 -7.52 -10.01
CA ASP A 52 27.68 -7.68 -8.64
C ASP A 52 26.40 -6.87 -8.35
N TYR A 53 26.20 -5.73 -9.01
CA TYR A 53 25.06 -4.83 -8.80
C TYR A 53 24.83 -3.87 -9.98
N VAL A 54 23.69 -3.16 -9.95
CA VAL A 54 23.35 -2.07 -10.86
C VAL A 54 23.35 -0.75 -10.09
N LEU A 55 24.11 0.23 -10.57
CA LEU A 55 24.05 1.62 -10.10
C LEU A 55 23.15 2.43 -11.03
N LEU A 56 22.15 3.10 -10.45
CA LEU A 56 21.28 4.05 -11.13
C LEU A 56 21.57 5.46 -10.61
N VAL A 57 21.81 6.38 -11.55
CA VAL A 57 21.92 7.80 -11.23
C VAL A 57 20.93 8.57 -12.07
N ASP A 58 20.00 9.23 -11.42
CA ASP A 58 19.01 10.11 -12.03
C ASP A 58 19.36 11.57 -11.75
N TYR A 59 19.21 12.41 -12.77
CA TYR A 59 19.16 13.85 -12.65
C TYR A 59 17.84 14.35 -13.21
N LEU A 60 17.11 15.15 -12.43
CA LEU A 60 15.85 15.77 -12.81
C LEU A 60 15.96 17.29 -12.63
N HIS A 61 15.33 18.06 -13.51
CA HIS A 61 15.28 19.53 -13.44
C HIS A 61 13.99 20.12 -14.01
N GLY A 62 13.45 21.13 -13.34
CA GLY A 62 12.35 22.01 -13.77
C GLY A 62 12.65 23.48 -13.47
N ASP A 63 11.87 24.40 -14.05
CA ASP A 63 12.02 25.84 -13.83
C ASP A 63 11.41 26.29 -12.47
N ALA A 64 10.40 25.55 -11.99
CA ALA A 64 9.73 25.69 -10.70
C ALA A 64 10.16 24.61 -9.70
N ASP A 65 9.77 24.78 -8.43
CA ASP A 65 10.01 23.78 -7.40
C ASP A 65 8.98 22.63 -7.56
N HIS A 66 9.47 21.40 -7.55
CA HIS A 66 8.67 20.17 -7.63
C HIS A 66 9.02 19.22 -6.49
N GLN A 67 8.15 18.27 -6.24
CA GLN A 67 8.53 17.04 -5.57
C GLN A 67 8.97 16.04 -6.65
N TYR A 68 10.18 15.52 -6.51
CA TYR A 68 10.71 14.46 -7.37
C TYR A 68 10.71 13.15 -6.59
N ASP A 69 10.30 12.09 -7.27
CA ASP A 69 10.15 10.74 -6.73
C ASP A 69 11.08 9.76 -7.47
N CYS A 70 11.69 8.83 -6.74
CA CYS A 70 12.51 7.75 -7.28
C CYS A 70 11.91 6.42 -6.84
N LEU A 71 11.04 5.88 -7.70
CA LEU A 71 10.15 4.77 -7.39
C LEU A 71 10.73 3.41 -7.81
N PHE A 72 10.60 2.42 -6.92
CA PHE A 72 10.86 1.01 -7.15
C PHE A 72 9.64 0.19 -6.75
N HIS A 73 9.41 -0.91 -7.46
CA HIS A 73 8.35 -1.86 -7.12
C HIS A 73 8.98 -3.24 -6.91
N ALA A 74 8.88 -3.77 -5.70
CA ALA A 74 9.45 -5.06 -5.34
C ALA A 74 8.55 -5.76 -4.31
N ASP A 75 8.51 -7.10 -4.39
CA ASP A 75 7.64 -7.93 -3.56
C ASP A 75 8.36 -8.36 -2.27
N GLY A 76 7.61 -8.48 -1.17
CA GLY A 76 8.11 -9.09 0.07
C GLY A 76 9.18 -8.27 0.80
N LEU A 77 8.89 -7.00 1.09
CA LEU A 77 9.77 -6.14 1.90
C LEU A 77 10.01 -6.75 3.28
N GLN A 78 11.28 -6.95 3.63
CA GLN A 78 11.72 -7.52 4.90
C GLN A 78 12.21 -6.43 5.86
N SER A 79 12.92 -5.42 5.34
CA SER A 79 13.47 -4.36 6.19
C SER A 79 13.78 -3.06 5.45
N LEU A 80 13.82 -1.97 6.22
CA LEU A 80 14.30 -0.64 5.84
C LEU A 80 15.36 -0.20 6.87
N THR A 81 16.64 -0.30 6.52
CA THR A 81 17.76 -0.14 7.44
C THR A 81 18.72 0.95 7.00
N VAL A 82 19.41 1.57 7.96
CA VAL A 82 20.51 2.49 7.71
C VAL A 82 21.82 1.72 7.88
N VAL A 83 22.69 1.77 6.87
CA VAL A 83 23.96 1.04 6.88
C VAL A 83 25.12 2.02 7.01
N PRO A 84 25.92 1.95 8.10
CA PRO A 84 27.09 2.81 8.28
C PRO A 84 28.20 2.52 7.27
N VAL A 85 28.93 3.56 6.85
CA VAL A 85 30.05 3.46 5.88
C VAL A 85 31.22 2.60 6.36
N ASP A 86 31.44 2.56 7.68
CA ASP A 86 32.48 1.75 8.36
C ASP A 86 31.90 0.50 9.03
N GLY A 87 30.58 0.30 8.94
CA GLY A 87 29.90 -0.84 9.53
C GLY A 87 29.96 -2.02 8.58
N VAL A 88 30.38 -3.18 9.09
CA VAL A 88 29.94 -4.45 8.51
C VAL A 88 28.42 -4.39 8.57
N ALA A 89 27.73 -4.36 7.43
CA ALA A 89 26.32 -4.70 7.42
C ALA A 89 26.23 -6.08 8.07
N ASP A 90 25.68 -6.15 9.29
CA ASP A 90 25.41 -7.44 9.91
C ASP A 90 24.47 -8.17 8.96
N VAL A 91 25.04 -9.14 8.26
CA VAL A 91 24.39 -10.01 7.26
C VAL A 91 23.37 -10.95 7.91
N ALA A 92 22.98 -10.67 9.15
CA ALA A 92 22.16 -11.53 9.98
C ALA A 92 20.66 -11.21 9.91
N ALA A 93 20.20 -10.47 8.90
CA ALA A 93 18.78 -10.27 8.65
C ALA A 93 18.11 -11.46 7.92
N ALA A 94 18.85 -12.51 7.57
CA ALA A 94 18.28 -13.71 6.94
C ALA A 94 18.11 -14.90 7.90
N ASP A 95 18.77 -14.94 9.07
CA ASP A 95 18.66 -16.06 10.02
C ASP A 95 19.10 -15.65 11.45
N GLY A 96 18.19 -15.07 12.23
CA GLY A 96 18.13 -15.22 13.69
C GLY A 96 19.36 -14.92 14.57
N ALA A 97 20.34 -14.10 14.16
CA ALA A 97 21.51 -13.77 14.99
C ALA A 97 21.60 -12.27 15.35
N ALA A 98 21.79 -12.05 16.66
CA ALA A 98 21.87 -10.81 17.42
C ALA A 98 22.34 -9.54 16.68
N VAL A 99 21.37 -8.68 16.35
CA VAL A 99 21.58 -7.24 16.14
C VAL A 99 21.94 -6.60 17.50
N ALA A 100 22.87 -5.64 17.52
CA ALA A 100 23.25 -4.90 18.74
C ALA A 100 22.07 -4.16 19.41
N HIS A 101 20.96 -3.99 18.67
CA HIS A 101 19.65 -3.52 19.12
C HIS A 101 18.56 -4.41 18.52
N GLN A 102 17.54 -4.81 19.30
CA GLN A 102 16.43 -5.57 18.73
C GLN A 102 15.79 -4.77 17.57
N PRO A 103 15.51 -5.40 16.41
CA PRO A 103 14.85 -4.72 15.32
C PRO A 103 13.48 -4.19 15.79
N THR A 104 13.19 -2.94 15.43
CA THR A 104 11.86 -2.35 15.63
C THR A 104 10.99 -2.66 14.43
N TYR A 105 9.76 -3.10 14.68
CA TYR A 105 8.75 -3.35 13.65
C TYR A 105 7.64 -2.32 13.79
N LEU A 106 7.02 -1.92 12.67
CA LEU A 106 5.83 -1.06 12.74
C LEU A 106 4.59 -1.82 13.25
N CYS A 107 4.55 -3.14 13.01
CA CYS A 107 3.47 -4.02 13.42
C CYS A 107 4.04 -5.39 13.85
N ASP A 108 3.46 -6.02 14.88
CA ASP A 108 3.84 -7.36 15.35
C ASP A 108 3.11 -8.50 14.59
N ASP A 109 2.20 -8.14 13.69
CA ASP A 109 1.35 -9.08 12.97
C ASP A 109 2.04 -9.59 11.70
N LEU A 110 2.55 -10.81 11.72
CA LEU A 110 3.29 -11.40 10.60
C LEU A 110 2.50 -11.48 9.28
N ALA A 111 1.17 -11.42 9.35
CA ALA A 111 0.32 -11.42 8.17
C ALA A 111 0.11 -10.03 7.58
N ASP A 112 0.55 -8.96 8.25
CA ASP A 112 0.37 -7.58 7.85
C ASP A 112 1.58 -7.09 7.04
N SER A 113 1.34 -6.33 5.96
CA SER A 113 2.41 -5.71 5.17
C SER A 113 3.26 -4.75 5.99
N ASP A 114 2.75 -4.30 7.12
CA ASP A 114 3.42 -3.34 8.01
C ASP A 114 4.45 -4.06 8.90
N HIS A 115 4.49 -5.40 8.88
CA HIS A 115 5.50 -6.19 9.57
C HIS A 115 6.81 -6.25 8.78
N PHE A 116 7.62 -5.21 8.92
CA PHE A 116 9.01 -5.19 8.42
C PHE A 116 9.92 -4.48 9.43
N ALA A 117 11.19 -4.86 9.44
CA ALA A 117 12.16 -4.29 10.37
C ALA A 117 12.57 -2.87 9.92
N VAL A 118 12.65 -1.93 10.85
CA VAL A 118 13.04 -0.54 10.59
C VAL A 118 14.21 -0.14 11.48
N SER A 119 15.19 0.57 10.91
CA SER A 119 16.30 1.16 11.65
C SER A 119 15.84 2.31 12.57
N PRO A 120 16.32 2.40 13.82
CA PRO A 120 15.98 3.50 14.73
C PRO A 120 16.49 4.87 14.27
N GLU A 121 17.45 4.92 13.34
CA GLU A 121 17.95 6.14 12.72
C GLU A 121 16.92 6.79 11.78
N LEU A 122 15.93 6.04 11.29
CA LEU A 122 14.85 6.55 10.45
C LEU A 122 13.74 7.10 11.33
N THR A 123 13.39 8.37 11.13
CA THR A 123 12.30 8.98 11.88
C THR A 123 10.97 8.66 11.20
N TYR A 124 10.13 7.84 11.82
CA TYR A 124 8.80 7.54 11.30
C TYR A 124 7.90 8.79 11.39
N LEU A 125 7.39 9.22 10.24
CA LEU A 125 6.56 10.42 10.11
C LEU A 125 5.06 10.10 10.20
N GLY A 126 4.67 8.86 9.91
CA GLY A 126 3.30 8.40 10.01
C GLY A 126 2.86 7.54 8.83
N HIS A 127 1.57 7.19 8.86
CA HIS A 127 0.88 6.43 7.83
C HIS A 127 -0.18 7.31 7.16
N GLU A 128 -0.24 7.24 5.84
CA GLU A 128 -1.30 7.83 5.02
C GLU A 128 -1.97 6.75 4.16
N PRO A 129 -3.31 6.76 4.02
CA PRO A 129 -4.02 5.79 3.20
C PRO A 129 -3.58 5.74 1.73
N MET A 130 -3.11 6.87 1.20
CA MET A 130 -2.70 7.06 -0.18
C MET A 130 -1.50 8.00 -0.24
N LEU A 131 -0.65 7.83 -1.23
CA LEU A 131 0.53 8.67 -1.44
C LEU A 131 0.21 10.12 -1.78
N ASP A 132 -0.89 10.31 -2.52
CA ASP A 132 -1.46 11.62 -2.89
C ASP A 132 -2.98 11.47 -3.03
N PRO A 133 -3.80 12.11 -2.18
CA PRO A 133 -5.26 11.99 -2.22
C PRO A 133 -5.90 12.72 -3.40
N SER A 134 -5.13 13.47 -4.20
CA SER A 134 -5.65 14.18 -5.36
C SER A 134 -6.25 13.20 -6.38
N PRO A 135 -7.53 13.37 -6.78
CA PRO A 135 -8.17 12.52 -7.79
C PRO A 135 -7.54 12.69 -9.18
N LEU A 136 -6.69 13.71 -9.38
CA LEU A 136 -5.93 13.95 -10.60
C LEU A 136 -4.54 13.30 -10.59
N SER A 137 -4.09 12.79 -9.46
CA SER A 137 -2.78 12.18 -9.29
C SER A 137 -2.87 10.66 -9.41
N SER A 138 -1.93 10.05 -10.13
CA SER A 138 -1.77 8.59 -10.09
C SER A 138 -1.28 8.10 -8.73
N GLY A 139 -0.72 9.00 -7.90
CA GLY A 139 -0.28 8.70 -6.53
C GLY A 139 -1.42 8.19 -5.64
N GLN A 140 -2.68 8.52 -5.96
CA GLN A 140 -3.84 7.99 -5.21
C GLN A 140 -3.87 6.45 -5.18
N PHE A 141 -3.32 5.79 -6.21
CA PHE A 141 -3.32 4.33 -6.32
C PHE A 141 -2.18 3.64 -5.58
N ILE A 142 -1.22 4.40 -5.05
CA ILE A 142 -0.21 3.86 -4.14
C ILE A 142 -0.80 4.03 -2.74
N THR A 143 -1.18 2.91 -2.13
CA THR A 143 -1.96 2.85 -0.89
C THR A 143 -1.08 2.48 0.30
N ASP A 144 -1.61 2.59 1.52
CA ASP A 144 -0.97 2.07 2.74
C ASP A 144 0.49 2.57 2.90
N CYS A 145 0.62 3.90 2.88
CA CYS A 145 1.90 4.58 2.73
C CYS A 145 2.49 4.95 4.08
N HIS A 146 3.61 4.32 4.43
CA HIS A 146 4.43 4.69 5.57
C HIS A 146 5.55 5.63 5.15
N ARG A 147 5.68 6.77 5.85
CA ARG A 147 6.68 7.80 5.56
C ARG A 147 7.77 7.83 6.62
N PHE A 148 9.01 8.00 6.18
CA PHE A 148 10.19 8.10 7.03
C PHE A 148 11.06 9.28 6.59
N ASP A 149 11.53 10.08 7.54
CA ASP A 149 12.61 11.02 7.29
C ASP A 149 13.96 10.31 7.39
N ALA A 150 14.76 10.43 6.33
CA ALA A 150 16.09 9.87 6.21
C ALA A 150 17.15 10.96 6.00
N HIS A 151 16.95 12.14 6.61
CA HIS A 151 17.89 13.25 6.53
C HIS A 151 19.20 12.97 7.28
N ASN A 152 20.33 13.06 6.58
CA ASN A 152 21.69 12.90 7.12
C ASN A 152 21.96 11.55 7.81
N VAL A 153 21.26 10.48 7.42
CA VAL A 153 21.45 9.15 8.02
C VAL A 153 22.48 8.29 7.30
N GLY A 154 22.97 8.72 6.14
CA GLY A 154 23.82 7.88 5.26
C GLY A 154 22.98 7.08 4.27
N ALA A 155 23.46 5.90 3.84
CA ALA A 155 22.72 5.07 2.88
C ALA A 155 21.57 4.31 3.56
N VAL A 156 20.39 4.32 2.93
CA VAL A 156 19.22 3.56 3.37
C VAL A 156 19.08 2.34 2.47
N LYS A 157 19.03 1.15 3.06
CA LYS A 157 18.87 -0.13 2.40
C LYS A 157 17.48 -0.68 2.65
N ALA A 158 16.73 -0.94 1.59
CA ALA A 158 15.52 -1.75 1.62
C ALA A 158 15.85 -3.17 1.13
N SER A 159 15.51 -4.18 1.94
CA SER A 159 15.73 -5.60 1.59
C SER A 159 14.40 -6.29 1.33
N PHE A 160 14.35 -7.05 0.25
CA PHE A 160 13.18 -7.76 -0.24
C PHE A 160 13.50 -9.24 -0.40
N ALA A 161 12.51 -10.09 -0.12
CA ALA A 161 12.56 -11.53 -0.36
C ALA A 161 11.18 -12.00 -0.79
N ALA A 162 11.09 -12.63 -1.97
CA ALA A 162 9.84 -13.12 -2.52
C ALA A 162 9.99 -14.58 -2.99
N ASP A 163 9.03 -15.44 -2.62
CA ASP A 163 8.99 -16.81 -3.14
C ASP A 163 8.41 -16.82 -4.56
N MET A 164 9.31 -16.83 -5.54
CA MET A 164 8.92 -16.84 -6.94
C MET A 164 8.23 -18.14 -7.34
N ALA A 165 8.35 -19.23 -6.56
CA ALA A 165 7.57 -20.44 -6.82
C ALA A 165 6.07 -20.23 -6.50
N ALA A 166 5.76 -19.47 -5.44
CA ALA A 166 4.39 -19.14 -5.05
C ALA A 166 3.74 -18.13 -5.99
N LEU A 167 4.54 -17.27 -6.63
CA LEU A 167 4.08 -16.16 -7.45
C LEU A 167 4.00 -16.47 -8.95
N ASN A 168 4.66 -17.54 -9.42
CA ASN A 168 4.80 -17.84 -10.84
C ASN A 168 3.54 -18.49 -11.48
N ASP A 169 3.21 -18.06 -12.69
CA ASP A 169 2.18 -18.65 -13.56
C ASP A 169 0.74 -18.65 -12.99
N LEU A 170 0.42 -17.69 -12.10
CA LEU A 170 -0.91 -17.54 -11.51
C LEU A 170 -1.98 -16.99 -12.49
N GLY A 171 -1.57 -16.58 -13.69
CA GLY A 171 -2.46 -16.06 -14.73
C GLY A 171 -2.85 -14.58 -14.56
N TRP A 172 -3.82 -14.13 -15.35
CA TRP A 172 -4.18 -12.70 -15.44
C TRP A 172 -4.97 -12.16 -14.24
N PHE A 173 -5.70 -13.04 -13.54
CA PHE A 173 -6.58 -12.74 -12.41
C PHE A 173 -5.94 -13.14 -11.08
N ALA A 174 -4.64 -12.87 -10.93
CA ALA A 174 -3.88 -13.13 -9.73
C ALA A 174 -3.45 -11.83 -9.04
N ARG A 175 -3.10 -11.96 -7.75
CA ARG A 175 -2.57 -10.87 -6.91
C ARG A 175 -1.36 -10.20 -7.58
N GLN A 176 -0.44 -11.03 -8.07
CA GLN A 176 0.73 -10.63 -8.82
C GLN A 176 0.77 -11.34 -10.18
N ARG A 177 1.16 -10.59 -11.21
CA ARG A 177 1.21 -11.07 -12.60
C ARG A 177 2.65 -11.30 -13.01
N THR A 178 3.19 -12.46 -12.63
CA THR A 178 4.54 -12.85 -13.01
C THR A 178 4.54 -14.25 -13.64
N THR A 179 5.37 -14.45 -14.67
CA THR A 179 5.43 -15.67 -15.48
C THR A 179 6.86 -15.94 -15.93
N GLY A 180 7.24 -17.21 -16.03
CA GLY A 180 8.57 -17.60 -16.49
C GLY A 180 9.68 -17.40 -15.45
N ASN A 181 9.33 -17.35 -14.17
CA ASN A 181 10.32 -17.27 -13.10
C ASN A 181 10.97 -18.64 -12.85
N THR A 182 12.23 -18.61 -12.41
CA THR A 182 12.86 -19.80 -11.83
C THR A 182 12.32 -19.96 -10.41
N PRO A 183 11.81 -21.14 -10.01
CA PRO A 183 11.35 -21.38 -8.65
C PRO A 183 12.46 -21.15 -7.62
N GLY A 184 12.15 -20.45 -6.53
CA GLY A 184 13.08 -20.15 -5.44
C GLY A 184 12.79 -18.79 -4.81
N ILE A 185 13.51 -18.48 -3.72
CA ILE A 185 13.45 -17.16 -3.09
C ILE A 185 14.32 -16.21 -3.91
N MET A 186 13.70 -15.16 -4.44
CA MET A 186 14.40 -14.04 -5.06
C MET A 186 14.67 -12.99 -3.98
N HIS A 187 15.95 -12.69 -3.73
CA HIS A 187 16.35 -11.60 -2.87
C HIS A 187 16.73 -10.37 -3.70
N MET A 188 16.33 -9.20 -3.21
CA MET A 188 16.71 -7.92 -3.80
C MET A 188 17.02 -6.91 -2.70
N ASP A 189 18.15 -6.23 -2.85
CA ASP A 189 18.55 -5.11 -2.00
C ASP A 189 18.57 -3.82 -2.83
N ILE A 190 17.87 -2.79 -2.35
CA ILE A 190 17.83 -1.46 -2.96
C ILE A 190 18.39 -0.45 -1.97
N TRP A 191 19.48 0.19 -2.36
CA TRP A 191 20.18 1.20 -1.58
C TRP A 191 19.86 2.58 -2.13
N SER A 192 19.34 3.47 -1.30
CA SER A 192 19.29 4.91 -1.57
C SER A 192 20.47 5.59 -0.90
N VAL A 193 21.28 6.27 -1.71
CA VAL A 193 22.56 6.85 -1.27
C VAL A 193 22.47 8.37 -1.25
N ALA A 194 21.92 8.96 -2.31
CA ALA A 194 21.72 10.41 -2.43
C ALA A 194 20.31 10.71 -2.95
N PRO A 195 19.73 11.89 -2.61
CA PRO A 195 20.32 12.98 -1.83
C PRO A 195 20.32 12.71 -0.32
N ASP A 196 21.25 13.29 0.45
CA ASP A 196 21.34 13.09 1.92
C ASP A 196 20.07 13.52 2.66
N ALA A 197 19.39 14.54 2.15
CA ALA A 197 18.09 15.00 2.62
C ALA A 197 17.00 14.37 1.74
N ARG A 198 16.32 13.34 2.25
CA ARG A 198 15.24 12.66 1.53
C ARG A 198 14.20 12.09 2.47
N GLU A 199 12.96 12.06 2.00
CA GLU A 199 11.91 11.23 2.58
C GLU A 199 11.94 9.85 1.91
N VAL A 200 11.67 8.80 2.67
CA VAL A 200 11.44 7.45 2.17
C VAL A 200 9.97 7.12 2.38
N VAL A 201 9.30 6.66 1.32
CA VAL A 201 7.92 6.16 1.43
C VAL A 201 7.91 4.69 1.07
N VAL A 202 7.21 3.91 1.89
CA VAL A 202 6.88 2.52 1.58
C VAL A 202 5.37 2.41 1.49
N GLY A 203 4.86 2.23 0.28
CA GLY A 203 3.45 2.00 -0.01
C GLY A 203 3.19 0.62 -0.62
N CYS A 204 1.96 0.40 -1.02
CA CYS A 204 1.46 -0.83 -1.62
C CYS A 204 0.79 -0.54 -2.97
N ASP A 205 1.06 -1.40 -3.95
CA ASP A 205 0.44 -1.32 -5.28
C ASP A 205 -1.03 -1.80 -5.25
N PRO A 206 -1.86 -1.34 -6.21
CA PRO A 206 -3.22 -1.82 -6.36
C PRO A 206 -3.19 -3.23 -6.96
N GLU A 207 -3.55 -4.22 -6.16
CA GLU A 207 -3.54 -5.64 -6.53
C GLU A 207 -4.97 -6.17 -6.75
N TYR A 208 -5.10 -7.24 -7.54
CA TYR A 208 -6.40 -7.84 -7.86
C TYR A 208 -6.69 -9.04 -6.96
N TYR A 209 -7.73 -8.91 -6.12
CA TYR A 209 -8.21 -9.96 -5.21
C TYR A 209 -9.67 -10.37 -5.45
N GLN A 210 -10.30 -9.91 -6.54
CA GLN A 210 -11.73 -10.13 -6.82
C GLN A 210 -12.67 -9.60 -5.72
N THR A 211 -12.23 -8.59 -4.95
CA THR A 211 -13.00 -7.94 -3.88
C THR A 211 -13.94 -6.83 -4.39
N GLN A 212 -13.90 -6.53 -5.71
CA GLN A 212 -14.80 -5.56 -6.32
C GLN A 212 -16.24 -6.01 -6.15
N GLN A 213 -17.10 -5.16 -5.59
CA GLN A 213 -18.52 -5.45 -5.41
C GLN A 213 -19.32 -4.17 -5.32
N GLN A 214 -20.59 -4.25 -5.71
CA GLN A 214 -21.55 -3.17 -5.51
C GLN A 214 -22.09 -3.28 -4.08
N LEU A 215 -21.65 -2.40 -3.20
CA LEU A 215 -22.08 -2.38 -1.82
C LEU A 215 -23.26 -1.43 -1.65
N HIS A 216 -24.30 -1.91 -0.98
CA HIS A 216 -25.32 -1.07 -0.34
C HIS A 216 -25.34 -1.38 1.15
N TYR A 217 -25.55 -0.37 1.99
CA TYR A 217 -25.66 -0.57 3.43
C TYR A 217 -26.81 0.25 4.02
N ARG A 218 -27.32 -0.22 5.17
CA ARG A 218 -28.28 0.52 6.01
C ARG A 218 -27.94 0.35 7.49
N VAL A 219 -28.16 1.41 8.25
CA VAL A 219 -28.07 1.45 9.71
C VAL A 219 -29.45 1.75 10.26
N ILE A 220 -29.99 0.86 11.06
CA ILE A 220 -31.37 0.89 11.54
C ILE A 220 -31.36 0.73 13.06
N THR A 221 -32.16 1.53 13.76
CA THR A 221 -32.28 1.48 15.23
C THR A 221 -33.75 1.40 15.62
N ASP A 222 -34.12 0.44 16.46
CA ASP A 222 -35.52 0.22 16.88
C ASP A 222 -36.52 0.29 15.69
N GLY A 223 -36.13 -0.30 14.55
CA GLY A 223 -36.92 -0.30 13.31
C GLY A 223 -36.91 0.99 12.48
N THR A 224 -36.17 2.03 12.88
CA THR A 224 -36.04 3.30 12.16
C THR A 224 -34.67 3.41 11.50
N GLN A 225 -34.65 3.65 10.18
CA GLN A 225 -33.40 3.89 9.44
C GLN A 225 -32.75 5.21 9.87
N GLN A 226 -31.46 5.14 10.23
CA GLN A 226 -30.63 6.28 10.63
C GLN A 226 -29.68 6.72 9.52
N ALA A 227 -29.12 5.77 8.77
CA ALA A 227 -28.24 6.04 7.64
C ALA A 227 -28.35 4.94 6.56
N ASP A 228 -28.02 5.29 5.33
CA ASP A 228 -27.87 4.37 4.21
C ASP A 228 -26.88 4.94 3.19
N GLY A 229 -26.32 4.06 2.36
CA GLY A 229 -25.42 4.46 1.31
C GLY A 229 -25.12 3.34 0.33
N GLN A 230 -24.46 3.70 -0.77
CA GLN A 230 -24.00 2.74 -1.77
C GLN A 230 -22.71 3.21 -2.45
N PHE A 231 -21.82 2.27 -2.73
CA PHE A 231 -20.58 2.52 -3.48
C PHE A 231 -19.96 1.22 -3.99
N GLY A 232 -19.06 1.31 -4.97
CA GLY A 232 -18.21 0.17 -5.33
C GLY A 232 -17.13 -0.03 -4.27
N ALA A 233 -16.97 -1.25 -3.76
CA ALA A 233 -16.12 -1.49 -2.59
C ALA A 233 -14.60 -1.42 -2.90
N TRP A 234 -14.19 -1.52 -4.16
CA TRP A 234 -12.76 -1.52 -4.54
C TRP A 234 -12.35 -0.23 -5.30
N ILE A 235 -11.15 0.29 -5.25
CA ILE A 235 -10.12 0.03 -4.26
C ILE A 235 -10.25 0.99 -3.07
N PHE A 236 -10.98 2.10 -3.23
CA PHE A 236 -11.20 3.13 -2.20
C PHE A 236 -12.64 3.13 -1.67
N GLY A 237 -13.26 1.95 -1.63
CA GLY A 237 -14.63 1.77 -1.18
C GLY A 237 -14.74 1.82 0.33
N ARG A 238 -14.87 3.03 0.88
CA ARG A 238 -15.14 3.27 2.30
C ARG A 238 -16.23 4.32 2.49
N ASP A 239 -17.02 4.15 3.55
CA ASP A 239 -17.85 5.21 4.10
C ASP A 239 -17.73 5.23 5.62
N ASP A 240 -17.69 6.43 6.20
CA ASP A 240 -17.55 6.64 7.64
C ASP A 240 -18.90 7.10 8.20
N ILE A 241 -19.43 6.32 9.12
CA ILE A 241 -20.78 6.46 9.66
C ILE A 241 -20.68 7.00 11.07
N ASP A 242 -21.52 7.98 11.35
CA ASP A 242 -21.60 8.66 12.63
C ASP A 242 -23.05 9.09 12.85
N VAL A 243 -23.79 8.33 13.66
CA VAL A 243 -25.23 8.52 13.86
C VAL A 243 -25.59 8.53 15.34
N ALA A 244 -26.55 9.38 15.71
CA ALA A 244 -27.11 9.38 17.05
C ALA A 244 -28.06 8.19 17.24
N LEU A 245 -27.93 7.49 18.37
CA LEU A 245 -28.77 6.35 18.74
C LEU A 245 -29.94 6.75 19.65
N ASN A 246 -29.84 7.88 20.35
CA ASN A 246 -30.89 8.41 21.23
C ASN A 246 -31.43 7.41 22.27
N GLY A 247 -30.58 6.51 22.78
CA GLY A 247 -30.98 5.49 23.76
C GLY A 247 -31.71 4.29 23.16
N ALA A 248 -31.49 4.00 21.86
CA ALA A 248 -32.03 2.82 21.19
C ALA A 248 -31.65 1.51 21.91
N ASN A 249 -32.53 0.52 21.87
CA ASN A 249 -32.30 -0.80 22.46
C ASN A 249 -31.84 -1.84 21.43
N GLU A 250 -32.06 -1.58 20.14
CA GLU A 250 -31.60 -2.43 19.06
C GLU A 250 -30.87 -1.59 18.00
N LEU A 251 -29.74 -2.12 17.53
CA LEU A 251 -29.04 -1.66 16.34
C LEU A 251 -28.97 -2.81 15.32
N MET A 252 -29.36 -2.52 14.09
CA MET A 252 -29.34 -3.44 12.97
C MET A 252 -28.49 -2.84 11.85
N LEU A 253 -27.48 -3.59 11.42
CA LEU A 253 -26.58 -3.24 10.32
C LEU A 253 -26.85 -4.17 9.15
N GLU A 254 -27.34 -3.63 8.05
CA GLU A 254 -27.66 -4.39 6.85
C GLU A 254 -26.64 -4.10 5.75
N THR A 255 -26.19 -5.14 5.05
CA THR A 255 -25.31 -5.05 3.89
C THR A 255 -25.83 -5.89 2.73
N VAL A 256 -25.78 -5.34 1.52
CA VAL A 256 -26.08 -6.05 0.27
C VAL A 256 -24.83 -5.98 -0.60
N SER A 257 -24.36 -7.16 -1.02
CA SER A 257 -23.26 -7.30 -1.98
C SER A 257 -23.81 -7.70 -3.34
N GLY A 258 -23.75 -6.79 -4.30
CA GLY A 258 -24.11 -7.02 -5.69
C GLY A 258 -22.94 -7.56 -6.54
N PRO A 259 -23.23 -8.33 -7.60
CA PRO A 259 -22.22 -8.74 -8.57
C PRO A 259 -21.65 -7.52 -9.29
N TYR A 260 -20.41 -7.64 -9.76
CA TYR A 260 -19.81 -6.64 -10.65
C TYR A 260 -19.73 -7.18 -12.08
N VAL A 261 -19.71 -6.27 -13.05
CA VAL A 261 -19.62 -6.59 -14.46
C VAL A 261 -18.30 -6.05 -15.01
N TRP A 262 -17.45 -6.96 -15.48
CA TRP A 262 -16.23 -6.57 -16.17
C TRP A 262 -16.51 -6.30 -17.65
N GLN A 263 -16.11 -5.14 -18.14
CA GLN A 263 -16.38 -4.73 -19.52
C GLN A 263 -15.11 -4.16 -20.19
N THR A 264 -14.55 -4.90 -21.14
CA THR A 264 -13.38 -4.48 -21.92
C THR A 264 -13.66 -4.27 -23.39
N GLY A 265 -14.91 -4.39 -23.83
CA GLY A 265 -15.28 -4.27 -25.24
C GLY A 265 -14.77 -5.42 -26.13
N MET A 266 -13.96 -6.34 -25.59
CA MET A 266 -13.42 -7.51 -26.31
C MET A 266 -14.19 -8.81 -26.00
N ILE A 267 -14.94 -8.84 -24.90
CA ILE A 267 -15.69 -10.01 -24.41
C ILE A 267 -17.08 -9.53 -23.99
N GLU A 268 -18.11 -10.39 -24.16
CA GLU A 268 -19.45 -10.11 -23.67
C GLU A 268 -19.42 -9.85 -22.15
N PRO A 269 -20.13 -8.80 -21.66
CA PRO A 269 -20.18 -8.51 -20.23
C PRO A 269 -20.73 -9.71 -19.46
N LYS A 270 -19.96 -10.23 -18.51
CA LYS A 270 -20.38 -11.32 -17.63
C LYS A 270 -20.36 -10.84 -16.17
N PRO A 271 -21.42 -11.09 -15.39
CA PRO A 271 -21.41 -10.81 -13.96
C PRO A 271 -20.46 -11.77 -13.25
N PHE A 272 -19.69 -11.25 -12.31
CA PHE A 272 -18.84 -12.00 -11.41
C PHE A 272 -19.34 -11.82 -9.98
N ASN A 273 -19.40 -12.93 -9.24
CA ASN A 273 -19.66 -12.88 -7.83
C ASN A 273 -18.36 -12.51 -7.10
N PRO A 274 -18.40 -11.49 -6.23
CA PRO A 274 -17.23 -11.11 -5.46
C PRO A 274 -16.85 -12.18 -4.46
N VAL A 275 -15.57 -12.19 -4.07
CA VAL A 275 -15.19 -12.90 -2.84
C VAL A 275 -15.68 -12.12 -1.62
N PRO A 276 -16.01 -12.78 -0.51
CA PRO A 276 -16.34 -12.11 0.74
C PRO A 276 -15.17 -11.21 1.18
N ALA A 277 -15.49 -9.96 1.49
CA ALA A 277 -14.50 -8.97 1.90
C ALA A 277 -15.12 -7.81 2.69
N LEU A 278 -16.43 -7.79 2.95
CA LEU A 278 -17.10 -6.64 3.55
C LEU A 278 -17.02 -6.69 5.07
N PHE A 279 -16.72 -5.55 5.69
CA PHE A 279 -16.63 -5.41 7.14
C PHE A 279 -17.21 -4.07 7.62
N TRP A 280 -17.80 -4.12 8.82
CA TRP A 280 -17.99 -2.95 9.67
C TRP A 280 -16.74 -2.83 10.56
N GLY A 281 -15.79 -2.01 10.12
CA GLY A 281 -14.51 -1.77 10.77
C GLY A 281 -14.60 -0.69 11.87
N ASP A 282 -13.87 -0.90 12.95
CA ASP A 282 -13.83 -0.07 14.16
C ASP A 282 -15.22 0.33 14.68
N ALA A 283 -16.21 -0.54 14.43
CA ALA A 283 -17.59 -0.28 14.75
C ALA A 283 -17.76 -0.28 16.28
N CYS A 284 -18.26 0.82 16.82
CA CYS A 284 -18.48 1.00 18.26
C CYS A 284 -19.74 1.82 18.56
N VAL A 285 -20.24 1.68 19.78
CA VAL A 285 -21.21 2.61 20.36
C VAL A 285 -20.55 3.49 21.41
N GLU A 286 -20.96 4.76 21.50
CA GLU A 286 -20.63 5.64 22.61
C GLU A 286 -21.82 5.66 23.58
N THR A 287 -21.57 5.48 24.88
CA THR A 287 -22.60 5.54 25.92
C THR A 287 -22.79 6.97 26.41
N ALA A 288 -23.91 7.26 27.10
CA ALA A 288 -24.15 8.58 27.68
C ALA A 288 -23.06 9.03 28.68
N SER A 289 -22.31 8.08 29.24
CA SER A 289 -21.17 8.34 30.13
C SER A 289 -19.88 8.72 29.40
N GLY A 290 -19.85 8.58 28.07
CA GLY A 290 -18.67 8.80 27.22
C GLY A 290 -17.78 7.58 27.00
N GLU A 291 -18.17 6.41 27.51
CA GLU A 291 -17.48 5.14 27.22
C GLU A 291 -17.71 4.72 25.77
N ARG A 292 -16.66 4.20 25.11
CA ARG A 292 -16.76 3.59 23.77
C ARG A 292 -16.67 2.07 23.91
N ILE A 293 -17.68 1.37 23.43
CA ILE A 293 -17.77 -0.09 23.47
C ILE A 293 -17.75 -0.61 22.04
N ALA A 294 -16.80 -1.49 21.70
CA ALA A 294 -16.75 -2.08 20.37
C ALA A 294 -17.97 -2.98 20.15
N LEU A 295 -18.51 -3.00 18.93
CA LEU A 295 -19.66 -3.85 18.60
C LEU A 295 -19.34 -5.33 18.80
N ALA A 296 -18.10 -5.74 18.56
CA ALA A 296 -17.64 -7.11 18.79
C ALA A 296 -17.74 -7.55 20.26
N ASP A 297 -17.80 -6.61 21.21
CA ASP A 297 -17.92 -6.86 22.65
C ASP A 297 -19.38 -6.83 23.14
N LEU A 298 -20.33 -6.50 22.26
CA LEU A 298 -21.76 -6.48 22.55
C LEU A 298 -22.45 -7.78 22.13
N PRO A 299 -23.59 -8.14 22.73
CA PRO A 299 -24.36 -9.30 22.30
C PRO A 299 -24.85 -9.10 20.85
N CYS A 300 -24.29 -9.90 19.94
CA CYS A 300 -24.62 -9.85 18.51
C CYS A 300 -25.24 -11.16 18.03
N SER A 301 -26.15 -11.06 17.06
CA SER A 301 -26.59 -12.19 16.26
C SER A 301 -26.53 -11.85 14.77
N PHE A 302 -26.41 -12.88 13.93
CA PHE A 302 -26.07 -12.75 12.53
C PHE A 302 -27.08 -13.51 11.67
N GLU A 303 -27.64 -12.83 10.67
CA GLU A 303 -28.51 -13.41 9.65
C GLU A 303 -27.85 -13.28 8.28
N ASN A 304 -27.68 -14.41 7.59
CA ASN A 304 -27.03 -14.48 6.26
C ASN A 304 -25.64 -13.82 6.20
N VAL A 305 -24.95 -13.61 7.33
CA VAL A 305 -23.57 -13.11 7.34
C VAL A 305 -22.62 -14.30 7.26
N ARG A 306 -21.69 -14.24 6.32
CA ARG A 306 -20.61 -15.23 6.24
C ARG A 306 -19.68 -15.07 7.45
N PRO A 307 -19.42 -16.13 8.22
CA PRO A 307 -18.54 -16.04 9.39
C PRO A 307 -17.06 -15.96 8.98
N VAL A 308 -16.28 -15.27 9.81
CA VAL A 308 -14.81 -15.34 9.81
C VAL A 308 -14.32 -16.43 10.76
N ARG A 309 -13.09 -16.91 10.57
CA ARG A 309 -12.50 -17.97 11.40
C ARG A 309 -12.00 -17.46 12.74
N GLU A 310 -11.52 -16.23 12.77
CA GLU A 310 -10.91 -15.59 13.92
C GLU A 310 -11.44 -14.14 14.01
N ALA A 311 -11.69 -13.67 15.23
CA ALA A 311 -12.14 -12.29 15.44
C ALA A 311 -11.05 -11.31 14.99
N ASN A 312 -11.46 -10.18 14.42
CA ASN A 312 -10.56 -9.13 13.93
C ASN A 312 -9.58 -9.60 12.83
N ARG A 313 -9.92 -10.69 12.14
CA ARG A 313 -9.22 -11.19 10.95
C ARG A 313 -10.17 -11.22 9.77
N ASP A 314 -9.61 -11.07 8.58
CA ASP A 314 -10.38 -11.18 7.35
C ASP A 314 -10.85 -12.63 7.07
N TYR A 315 -11.51 -12.84 5.94
CA TYR A 315 -12.06 -14.15 5.57
C TYR A 315 -11.00 -15.23 5.24
N GLU A 316 -9.74 -14.85 5.06
CA GLU A 316 -8.59 -15.72 4.82
C GLU A 316 -7.56 -15.72 5.97
N GLY A 317 -7.76 -14.92 7.02
CA GLY A 317 -6.91 -14.86 8.21
C GLY A 317 -5.90 -13.70 8.24
N GLY A 318 -5.96 -12.76 7.30
CA GLY A 318 -5.15 -11.53 7.29
C GLY A 318 -5.71 -10.43 8.20
N PRO A 319 -5.02 -9.29 8.31
CA PRO A 319 -5.56 -8.10 8.97
C PRO A 319 -6.75 -7.54 8.16
N VAL A 320 -7.63 -6.78 8.80
CA VAL A 320 -8.72 -6.08 8.10
C VAL A 320 -8.29 -4.64 7.80
N LYS A 321 -8.13 -4.29 6.53
CA LYS A 321 -7.79 -2.94 6.06
C LYS A 321 -8.85 -2.39 5.11
N ILE A 322 -9.52 -1.31 5.49
CA ILE A 322 -10.51 -0.61 4.64
C ILE A 322 -9.87 0.67 4.12
N GLU A 323 -9.73 0.79 2.80
CA GLU A 323 -9.05 1.92 2.13
C GLU A 323 -7.63 2.14 2.70
N GLY A 324 -6.87 1.05 2.85
CA GLY A 324 -5.50 1.08 3.39
C GLY A 324 -5.41 1.37 4.89
N LYS A 325 -6.51 1.67 5.58
CA LYS A 325 -6.50 1.87 7.05
C LYS A 325 -6.76 0.54 7.75
N ARG A 326 -5.85 0.13 8.63
CA ARG A 326 -6.04 -1.03 9.52
C ARG A 326 -7.16 -0.79 10.53
N MET A 327 -8.06 -1.75 10.65
CA MET A 327 -9.14 -1.76 11.64
C MET A 327 -8.65 -2.51 12.89
N ALA A 328 -8.80 -1.90 14.06
CA ALA A 328 -8.46 -2.53 15.34
C ALA A 328 -9.52 -3.57 15.75
N THR A 329 -10.78 -3.31 15.41
CA THR A 329 -11.89 -4.25 15.57
C THR A 329 -12.69 -4.37 14.27
N SER A 330 -13.28 -5.53 14.01
CA SER A 330 -14.08 -5.72 12.79
C SER A 330 -15.24 -6.67 13.01
N VAL A 331 -16.40 -6.33 12.43
CA VAL A 331 -17.56 -7.24 12.35
C VAL A 331 -17.77 -7.64 10.88
N PRO A 332 -17.85 -8.95 10.57
CA PRO A 332 -18.05 -9.41 9.19
C PRO A 332 -19.39 -8.92 8.63
N ALA A 333 -19.40 -8.58 7.35
CA ALA A 333 -20.56 -8.00 6.68
C ALA A 333 -20.83 -8.58 5.29
N SER A 334 -20.02 -9.51 4.78
CA SER A 334 -20.34 -10.16 3.52
C SER A 334 -21.48 -11.17 3.69
N PRO A 335 -22.45 -11.20 2.75
CA PRO A 335 -23.50 -12.19 2.78
C PRO A 335 -22.98 -13.59 2.45
N GLU A 336 -23.55 -14.62 3.07
CA GLU A 336 -23.34 -16.03 2.72
C GLU A 336 -24.03 -16.35 1.39
N ASP A 337 -25.28 -15.89 1.23
CA ASP A 337 -26.03 -15.88 -0.03
C ASP A 337 -26.22 -14.44 -0.53
N ILE A 338 -25.54 -14.09 -1.62
CA ILE A 338 -25.58 -12.76 -2.23
C ILE A 338 -26.97 -12.34 -2.77
N SER A 339 -27.92 -13.27 -2.87
CA SER A 339 -29.29 -12.97 -3.31
C SER A 339 -30.13 -12.31 -2.21
N SER A 340 -29.65 -12.33 -0.96
CA SER A 340 -30.31 -11.74 0.20
C SER A 340 -29.34 -10.84 0.97
N PRO A 341 -29.83 -9.84 1.73
CA PRO A 341 -28.98 -9.02 2.59
C PRO A 341 -28.31 -9.84 3.69
N ALA A 342 -27.12 -9.41 4.13
CA ALA A 342 -26.51 -9.84 5.38
C ALA A 342 -26.95 -8.85 6.48
N VAL A 343 -27.30 -9.36 7.67
CA VAL A 343 -27.79 -8.54 8.77
C VAL A 343 -27.07 -8.88 10.07
N VAL A 344 -26.52 -7.86 10.72
CA VAL A 344 -26.00 -7.94 12.09
C VAL A 344 -27.02 -7.28 13.02
N HIS A 345 -27.49 -8.03 14.01
CA HIS A 345 -28.34 -7.51 15.10
C HIS A 345 -27.49 -7.34 16.36
N VAL A 346 -27.56 -6.17 16.97
CA VAL A 346 -26.83 -5.83 18.19
C VAL A 346 -27.85 -5.43 19.26
N ASP A 347 -27.80 -6.12 20.40
CA ASP A 347 -28.60 -5.77 21.57
C ASP A 347 -27.92 -4.62 22.34
N LEU A 348 -28.61 -3.48 22.42
CA LEU A 348 -28.18 -2.29 23.14
C LEU A 348 -28.93 -2.11 24.47
N SER A 349 -29.76 -3.08 24.86
CA SER A 349 -30.55 -3.01 26.09
C SER A 349 -29.66 -2.83 27.32
N GLY A 350 -29.84 -1.71 28.02
CA GLY A 350 -29.06 -1.39 29.22
C GLY A 350 -27.65 -0.86 28.96
N VAL A 351 -27.26 -0.64 27.70
CA VAL A 351 -25.96 -0.04 27.32
C VAL A 351 -25.98 1.50 27.44
N ASP A 352 -27.17 2.11 27.41
CA ASP A 352 -27.35 3.57 27.37
C ASP A 352 -26.57 4.22 26.21
N ALA A 353 -26.66 3.57 25.04
CA ALA A 353 -25.96 3.95 23.83
C ALA A 353 -26.57 5.23 23.22
N VAL A 354 -25.73 6.24 22.99
CA VAL A 354 -26.16 7.54 22.45
C VAL A 354 -25.67 7.78 21.03
N ARG A 355 -24.66 7.05 20.57
CA ARG A 355 -24.04 7.24 19.25
C ARG A 355 -23.47 5.93 18.72
N PHE A 356 -23.54 5.72 17.41
CA PHE A 356 -22.88 4.63 16.69
C PHE A 356 -21.88 5.23 15.71
N VAL A 357 -20.67 4.68 15.69
CA VAL A 357 -19.58 5.08 14.80
C VAL A 357 -18.97 3.83 14.17
N ALA A 358 -18.78 3.82 12.86
CA ALA A 358 -18.14 2.72 12.14
C ALA A 358 -17.58 3.17 10.78
N SER A 359 -16.63 2.39 10.25
CA SER A 359 -16.23 2.45 8.84
C SER A 359 -16.78 1.21 8.12
N ILE A 360 -17.52 1.39 7.04
CA ILE A 360 -18.01 0.28 6.19
C ILE A 360 -17.24 0.26 4.89
N GLY A 361 -16.83 -0.92 4.44
CA GLY A 361 -16.12 -1.09 3.17
C GLY A 361 -15.66 -2.53 2.94
N ALA A 362 -14.86 -2.70 1.88
CA ALA A 362 -14.18 -3.97 1.64
C ALA A 362 -12.75 -3.94 2.18
N ASP A 363 -12.37 -5.03 2.81
CA ASP A 363 -11.00 -5.43 3.02
C ASP A 363 -10.32 -5.67 1.67
N THR A 364 -9.22 -4.98 1.43
CA THR A 364 -8.38 -5.20 0.25
C THR A 364 -6.96 -4.75 0.58
N PRO A 365 -5.97 -5.64 0.48
CA PRO A 365 -6.01 -7.04 0.03
C PRO A 365 -6.74 -7.98 1.00
N ILE A 366 -6.99 -9.24 0.59
CA ILE A 366 -7.52 -10.29 1.49
C ILE A 366 -6.45 -11.37 1.74
N GLY A 367 -6.40 -11.85 2.97
CA GLY A 367 -5.46 -12.85 3.47
C GLY A 367 -4.13 -12.22 3.85
N SER A 368 -3.11 -13.06 3.97
CA SER A 368 -1.78 -12.58 4.35
C SER A 368 -1.20 -11.60 3.31
N GLU A 369 -0.65 -10.51 3.82
CA GLU A 369 -0.05 -9.39 3.10
C GLU A 369 1.49 -9.41 3.07
N HIS A 370 2.13 -10.42 3.69
CA HIS A 370 3.58 -10.43 3.88
C HIS A 370 4.39 -10.34 2.58
N ASP A 371 3.92 -10.99 1.51
CA ASP A 371 4.58 -11.02 0.20
C ASP A 371 4.10 -9.92 -0.76
N ARG A 372 3.35 -8.93 -0.26
CA ARG A 372 2.77 -7.90 -1.12
C ARG A 372 3.83 -7.14 -1.91
N ARG A 373 3.38 -6.67 -3.08
CA ARG A 373 4.15 -5.75 -3.89
C ARG A 373 4.20 -4.39 -3.23
N ARG A 374 5.40 -3.95 -2.91
CA ARG A 374 5.66 -2.66 -2.28
C ARG A 374 6.16 -1.65 -3.28
N THR A 375 5.67 -0.43 -3.14
CA THR A 375 6.22 0.75 -3.79
C THR A 375 7.17 1.42 -2.82
N LEU A 376 8.46 1.42 -3.15
CA LEU A 376 9.50 2.11 -2.42
C LEU A 376 9.82 3.41 -3.16
N ASP A 377 9.65 4.54 -2.48
CA ASP A 377 9.89 5.87 -3.02
C ASP A 377 10.97 6.60 -2.23
N PHE A 378 11.90 7.24 -2.94
CA PHE A 378 12.82 8.22 -2.36
C PHE A 378 12.48 9.60 -2.91
N ARG A 379 12.19 10.54 -2.01
CA ARG A 379 11.63 11.84 -2.36
C ARG A 379 12.53 12.98 -1.95
N THR A 380 12.57 14.00 -2.80
CA THR A 380 13.13 15.31 -2.45
C THR A 380 12.35 16.40 -3.16
N ALA A 381 12.37 17.61 -2.61
CA ALA A 381 11.77 18.78 -3.23
C ALA A 381 12.84 19.77 -3.71
N GLY A 382 12.53 20.48 -4.79
CA GLY A 382 13.39 21.54 -5.34
C GLY A 382 13.18 21.71 -6.84
N ARG A 383 14.04 22.53 -7.47
CA ARG A 383 14.08 22.66 -8.94
C ARG A 383 14.91 21.58 -9.61
N GLU A 384 15.72 20.89 -8.81
CA GLU A 384 16.62 19.84 -9.24
C GLU A 384 16.57 18.69 -8.24
N ALA A 385 16.69 17.47 -8.73
CA ALA A 385 16.91 16.29 -7.90
C ALA A 385 18.00 15.42 -8.52
N ARG A 386 18.85 14.85 -7.65
CA ARG A 386 19.83 13.84 -8.03
C ARG A 386 19.69 12.62 -7.13
N PHE A 387 19.19 11.53 -7.69
CA PHE A 387 19.09 10.26 -6.99
C PHE A 387 20.25 9.38 -7.36
N VAL A 388 20.85 8.73 -6.37
CA VAL A 388 21.86 7.69 -6.55
C VAL A 388 21.37 6.47 -5.83
N THR A 389 21.10 5.39 -6.57
CA THR A 389 20.67 4.12 -6.01
C THR A 389 21.51 2.96 -6.50
N VAL A 390 21.74 1.97 -5.63
CA VAL A 390 22.41 0.72 -5.96
C VAL A 390 21.41 -0.42 -5.76
N MET A 391 21.27 -1.28 -6.76
CA MET A 391 20.39 -2.43 -6.72
C MET A 391 21.19 -3.72 -6.88
N GLU A 392 20.96 -4.67 -5.99
CA GLU A 392 21.54 -6.01 -6.06
C GLU A 392 20.42 -7.05 -6.05
N GLN A 393 20.45 -8.00 -6.99
CA GLN A 393 19.70 -9.26 -6.88
C GLN A 393 20.69 -10.36 -6.54
N HIS A 394 20.38 -11.23 -5.58
CA HIS A 394 21.32 -12.24 -5.11
C HIS A 394 20.64 -13.57 -4.72
N GLU A 395 21.36 -14.67 -4.92
CA GLU A 395 20.97 -16.01 -4.47
C GLU A 395 21.70 -16.32 -3.14
N GLY A 396 21.14 -15.86 -2.02
CA GLY A 396 21.69 -16.10 -0.68
C GLY A 396 22.39 -14.88 -0.07
N THR A 397 23.72 -14.91 0.05
CA THR A 397 24.46 -13.82 0.73
C THR A 397 24.71 -12.64 -0.21
N PRO A 398 24.34 -11.40 0.15
CA PRO A 398 24.60 -10.22 -0.69
C PRO A 398 26.10 -9.89 -0.76
N MET A 399 26.54 -9.48 -1.94
CA MET A 399 27.87 -8.97 -2.26
C MET A 399 28.02 -7.50 -1.86
N VAL A 400 26.99 -6.65 -2.00
CA VAL A 400 27.08 -5.24 -1.59
C VAL A 400 27.01 -5.15 -0.06
N ARG A 401 28.10 -4.68 0.56
CA ARG A 401 28.20 -4.52 2.03
C ARG A 401 27.84 -3.13 2.50
N ALA A 402 28.31 -2.12 1.77
CA ALA A 402 28.08 -0.72 2.10
C ALA A 402 28.19 0.11 0.84
N VAL A 403 27.40 1.18 0.81
CA VAL A 403 27.44 2.18 -0.26
C VAL A 403 27.51 3.56 0.37
N SER A 404 28.34 4.44 -0.19
CA SER A 404 28.41 5.84 0.22
C SER A 404 28.54 6.77 -0.98
N GLN A 405 28.18 8.03 -0.78
CA GLN A 405 28.43 9.10 -1.73
C GLN A 405 29.59 9.96 -1.22
N GLU A 406 30.64 10.13 -2.02
CA GLU A 406 31.80 10.96 -1.72
C GLU A 406 31.98 12.00 -2.83
N GLY A 407 31.35 13.17 -2.68
CA GLY A 407 31.30 14.16 -3.76
C GLY A 407 30.60 13.60 -4.98
N ASN A 408 31.31 13.48 -6.11
CA ASN A 408 30.78 12.90 -7.35
C ASN A 408 30.95 11.38 -7.45
N ASP A 409 31.60 10.77 -6.46
CA ASP A 409 31.87 9.34 -6.46
C ASP A 409 30.79 8.60 -5.69
N THR A 410 30.35 7.48 -6.24
CA THR A 410 29.64 6.45 -5.50
C THR A 410 30.64 5.35 -5.18
N VAL A 411 30.83 5.07 -3.89
CA VAL A 411 31.78 4.07 -3.39
C VAL A 411 30.99 2.87 -2.91
N VAL A 412 31.28 1.69 -3.48
CA VAL A 412 30.62 0.43 -3.15
C VAL A 412 31.68 -0.52 -2.59
N ARG A 413 31.48 -0.95 -1.34
CA ARG A 413 32.32 -1.95 -0.68
C ARG A 413 31.67 -3.32 -0.83
N LEU A 414 32.43 -4.30 -1.33
CA LEU A 414 31.94 -5.64 -1.60
C LEU A 414 32.37 -6.65 -0.53
N ALA A 415 31.62 -7.74 -0.41
CA ALA A 415 31.81 -8.77 0.61
C ALA A 415 33.12 -9.55 0.47
N ASP A 416 33.73 -9.55 -0.70
CA ASP A 416 35.02 -10.19 -0.99
C ASP A 416 36.23 -9.25 -0.75
N GLY A 417 35.98 -8.04 -0.27
CA GLY A 417 36.99 -7.04 0.06
C GLY A 417 37.28 -6.02 -1.04
N ARG A 418 36.76 -6.20 -2.26
CA ARG A 418 36.87 -5.20 -3.33
C ARG A 418 36.19 -3.89 -2.92
N THR A 419 36.80 -2.77 -3.28
CA THR A 419 36.13 -1.46 -3.21
C THR A 419 36.06 -0.88 -4.61
N GLN A 420 34.84 -0.68 -5.11
CA GLN A 420 34.58 -0.07 -6.40
C GLN A 420 34.21 1.39 -6.21
N ARG A 421 34.86 2.28 -6.97
CA ARG A 421 34.58 3.72 -7.01
C ARG A 421 34.10 4.09 -8.40
N ILE A 422 32.86 4.56 -8.48
CA ILE A 422 32.23 5.01 -9.71
C ILE A 422 32.12 6.52 -9.68
N THR A 423 32.90 7.18 -10.53
CA THR A 423 32.91 8.65 -10.66
C THR A 423 32.06 9.05 -11.84
N ILE A 424 31.14 10.00 -11.63
CA ILE A 424 30.39 10.66 -12.69
C ILE A 424 30.87 12.11 -12.79
N SER A 425 31.55 12.46 -13.88
CA SER A 425 32.21 13.77 -14.01
C SER A 425 31.23 14.95 -14.06
N ASP A 426 30.04 14.74 -14.64
CA ASP A 426 28.98 15.74 -14.79
C ASP A 426 27.73 15.28 -14.04
N PRO A 427 27.39 15.90 -12.89
CA PRO A 427 26.26 15.49 -12.06
C PRO A 427 24.89 15.74 -12.74
N THR A 428 24.85 16.58 -13.78
CA THR A 428 23.62 16.82 -14.57
C THR A 428 23.40 15.75 -15.64
N LEU A 429 24.39 14.89 -15.87
CA LEU A 429 24.42 13.88 -16.91
C LEU A 429 24.23 14.44 -18.34
N ASP A 430 24.53 15.71 -18.61
CA ASP A 430 24.51 16.26 -19.97
C ASP A 430 25.62 15.66 -20.84
N LYS A 431 26.85 15.66 -20.31
CA LYS A 431 28.04 15.11 -20.96
C LYS A 431 28.93 14.37 -19.95
N PRO A 432 28.41 13.32 -19.29
CA PRO A 432 29.15 12.64 -18.25
C PRO A 432 30.26 11.79 -18.87
N VAL A 433 31.42 11.80 -18.22
CA VAL A 433 32.41 10.72 -18.29
C VAL A 433 32.20 9.91 -17.03
N ILE A 434 31.93 8.61 -17.21
CA ILE A 434 31.73 7.66 -16.12
C ILE A 434 32.97 6.77 -16.06
N THR A 435 33.63 6.73 -14.91
CA THR A 435 34.78 5.86 -14.68
C THR A 435 34.53 4.94 -13.50
N LEU A 436 34.86 3.67 -13.66
CA LEU A 436 34.91 2.70 -12.57
C LEU A 436 36.38 2.37 -12.29
N SER A 437 36.81 2.54 -11.05
CA SER A 437 38.08 2.01 -10.54
C SER A 437 37.80 1.02 -9.41
N GLU A 438 38.62 -0.01 -9.31
CA GLU A 438 38.51 -1.05 -8.29
C GLU A 438 39.84 -1.17 -7.55
N GLU A 439 39.78 -1.25 -6.22
CA GLU A 439 40.91 -1.45 -5.31
C GLU A 439 40.82 -2.79 -4.58
#